data_AF-A0A2S2N6D3-F1
#
_entry.id   AF-A0A2S2N6D3-F1
#
_cell.length_a   1.000
_cell.length_b   1.000
_cell.length_c   1.000
_cell.angle_alpha   90.00
_cell.angle_beta   90.00
_cell.angle_gamma   90.00
#
_symmetry.space_group_name_H-M   'P 1'
#
loop_
_entity.id
_entity.type
_entity.pdbx_description
1 polymer ?
#
loop_
_entity_poly.entity_id
_entity_poly.type
_entity_poly.pdbx_seq_one_letter_code
_entity_poly.pdbx_strand_id
1 'polypeptide(L)'
;TVADACKKVGFKSDIGYQTILYGNITDMRRILMFLIEKLPKEVENIIEYRSKRCAILKELKKSLSSDRKPLNSSLFSIFSYISVLLESGVTVPGHKRNCTPAEWRNFCINSLKYITEQPSDLKYLIPSLITLNTKRLLNIYEFELKTTNDLTKSKIVQGEIEKTNSKQSNNFKPIIKSLSKDEVENISKESEATYIEELVLKNNELKSLSLKQHSTNKNLMSKLEKLEKEIAVQEKSLNIIDNPEIVAKLKTKVDAAPDKIKRMNNKWNKYENEQKLIISELNERLNKKRVSILLFF
;
A
#
# COMPACT_ATOMS: atom_id res chain seq x y z
N THR A 1 41.74 2.78 -26.20
CA THR A 1 41.09 1.44 -26.19
C THR A 1 40.74 1.04 -24.75
N VAL A 2 40.04 -0.08 -24.54
CA VAL A 2 39.68 -0.57 -23.18
C VAL A 2 40.92 -0.76 -22.30
N ALA A 3 42.03 -1.23 -22.89
CA ALA A 3 43.31 -1.36 -22.18
C ALA A 3 43.82 -0.01 -21.65
N ASP A 4 43.73 1.07 -22.43
CA ASP A 4 44.13 2.42 -22.00
C ASP A 4 43.22 2.95 -20.88
N ALA A 5 41.93 2.65 -20.93
CA ALA A 5 40.99 3.01 -19.87
C ALA A 5 41.33 2.29 -18.56
N CYS A 6 41.63 0.99 -18.59
CA CYS A 6 42.08 0.25 -17.41
C CYS A 6 43.40 0.82 -16.83
N LYS A 7 44.33 1.23 -17.69
CA LYS A 7 45.57 1.92 -17.26
C LYS A 7 45.29 3.29 -16.62
N LYS A 8 44.38 4.08 -17.20
CA LYS A 8 43.94 5.38 -16.62
C LYS A 8 43.29 5.24 -15.25
N VAL A 9 42.56 4.15 -15.00
CA VAL A 9 41.96 3.85 -13.69
C VAL A 9 43.00 3.35 -12.66
N GLY A 10 44.25 3.11 -13.09
CA GLY A 10 45.38 2.80 -12.23
C GLY A 10 45.69 1.30 -12.13
N PHE A 11 45.33 0.49 -13.12
CA PHE A 11 45.72 -0.91 -13.14
C PHE A 11 47.23 -1.05 -13.35
N LYS A 12 47.92 -1.77 -12.45
CA LYS A 12 49.39 -1.79 -12.36
C LYS A 12 50.09 -2.75 -13.34
N SER A 13 49.36 -3.68 -13.96
CA SER A 13 49.95 -4.64 -14.91
C SER A 13 49.95 -4.09 -16.33
N ASP A 14 50.96 -4.47 -17.12
CA ASP A 14 50.99 -4.17 -18.55
C ASP A 14 49.90 -4.93 -19.31
N ILE A 15 48.75 -4.28 -19.50
CA ILE A 15 47.67 -4.78 -20.35
C ILE A 15 47.80 -4.15 -21.73
N GLY A 16 47.85 -4.98 -22.78
CA GLY A 16 47.73 -4.56 -24.17
C GLY A 16 46.37 -4.92 -24.77
N TYR A 17 46.14 -4.48 -26.00
CA TYR A 17 44.94 -4.87 -26.76
C TYR A 17 44.83 -6.40 -26.91
N GLN A 18 45.94 -7.08 -27.17
CA GLN A 18 45.98 -8.54 -27.30
C GLN A 18 45.62 -9.26 -25.99
N THR A 19 45.99 -8.69 -24.84
CA THR A 19 45.66 -9.27 -23.51
C THR A 19 44.16 -9.26 -23.25
N ILE A 20 43.40 -8.36 -23.86
CA ILE A 20 41.94 -8.32 -23.71
C ILE A 20 41.26 -9.25 -24.73
N LEU A 21 41.76 -9.33 -25.97
CA LEU A 21 41.15 -10.18 -27.01
C LEU A 21 41.48 -11.66 -26.87
N TYR A 22 42.68 -11.99 -26.39
CA TYR A 22 43.19 -13.36 -26.28
C TYR A 22 43.70 -13.66 -24.87
N GLY A 23 43.20 -12.94 -23.88
CA GLY A 23 43.68 -12.98 -22.52
C GLY A 23 43.61 -14.36 -21.88
N ASN A 24 44.68 -14.73 -21.18
CA ASN A 24 44.67 -15.87 -20.29
C ASN A 24 43.67 -15.62 -19.15
N ILE A 25 43.00 -16.68 -18.70
CA ILE A 25 41.94 -16.61 -17.68
C ILE A 25 42.43 -15.97 -16.38
N THR A 26 43.71 -16.17 -16.03
CA THR A 26 44.34 -15.59 -14.85
C THR A 26 44.44 -14.06 -14.94
N ASP A 27 44.70 -13.53 -16.13
CA ASP A 27 44.85 -12.09 -16.34
C ASP A 27 43.49 -11.43 -16.45
N MET A 28 42.53 -12.07 -17.13
CA MET A 28 41.14 -11.61 -17.16
C MET A 28 40.53 -11.57 -15.76
N ARG A 29 40.78 -12.58 -14.92
CA ARG A 29 40.32 -12.59 -13.52
C ARG A 29 40.91 -11.43 -12.73
N ARG A 30 42.20 -11.13 -12.88
CA ARG A 30 42.85 -10.00 -12.20
C ARG A 30 42.29 -8.65 -12.64
N ILE A 31 42.04 -8.48 -13.94
CA ILE A 31 41.43 -7.26 -14.50
C ILE A 31 40.01 -7.07 -13.97
N LEU A 32 39.18 -8.12 -14.05
CA LEU A 32 37.79 -8.06 -13.61
C LEU A 32 37.68 -7.81 -12.10
N MET A 33 38.52 -8.47 -11.29
CA MET A 33 38.53 -8.26 -9.84
C MET A 33 38.87 -6.81 -9.49
N PHE A 34 39.89 -6.24 -10.12
CA PHE A 34 40.27 -4.84 -9.92
C PHE A 34 39.15 -3.87 -10.34
N LEU A 35 38.51 -4.10 -11.48
CA LEU A 35 37.43 -3.25 -11.95
C LEU A 35 36.24 -3.30 -10.97
N ILE A 36 35.88 -4.49 -10.49
CA ILE A 36 34.82 -4.67 -9.49
C ILE A 36 35.16 -3.94 -8.18
N GLU A 37 36.41 -4.02 -7.71
CA GLU A 37 36.85 -3.31 -6.51
C GLU A 37 36.80 -1.78 -6.65
N LYS A 38 36.91 -1.26 -7.88
CA LYS A 38 36.83 0.16 -8.19
C LYS A 38 35.42 0.65 -8.55
N LEU A 39 34.43 -0.24 -8.60
CA LEU A 39 33.04 0.17 -8.77
C LEU A 39 32.56 0.88 -7.49
N PRO A 40 31.82 2.00 -7.64
CA PRO A 40 31.22 2.68 -6.49
C PRO A 40 30.26 1.73 -5.80
N LYS A 41 30.49 1.47 -4.51
CA LYS A 41 29.64 0.58 -3.70
C LYS A 41 28.27 1.24 -3.53
N GLU A 42 27.20 0.53 -3.86
CA GLU A 42 25.81 1.03 -3.89
C GLU A 42 25.30 1.59 -2.55
N VAL A 43 26.03 1.36 -1.45
CA VAL A 43 25.70 1.83 -0.09
C VAL A 43 25.71 3.36 0.03
N GLU A 44 26.66 4.05 -0.62
CA GLU A 44 26.79 5.51 -0.50
C GLU A 44 25.67 6.26 -1.25
N ASN A 45 25.22 5.72 -2.39
CA ASN A 45 24.16 6.33 -3.20
C ASN A 45 22.78 6.27 -2.53
N ILE A 46 22.52 5.25 -1.71
CA ILE A 46 21.24 5.08 -0.99
C ILE A 46 21.10 6.13 0.12
N ILE A 47 22.19 6.45 0.83
CA ILE A 47 22.20 7.44 1.91
C ILE A 47 21.93 8.84 1.35
N GLU A 48 22.57 9.18 0.22
CA GLU A 48 22.39 10.48 -0.41
C GLU A 48 20.96 10.67 -0.95
N TYR A 49 20.38 9.64 -1.57
CA TYR A 49 19.02 9.70 -2.10
C TYR A 49 17.95 9.77 -1.00
N ARG A 50 18.17 9.08 0.12
CA ARG A 50 17.31 9.15 1.31
C ARG A 50 17.38 10.53 1.98
N SER A 51 18.57 11.13 2.03
CA SER A 51 18.78 12.49 2.55
C SER A 51 18.04 13.54 1.72
N LYS A 52 18.11 13.46 0.39
CA LYS A 52 17.40 14.37 -0.54
C LYS A 52 15.87 14.27 -0.41
N ARG A 53 15.32 13.06 -0.28
CA ARG A 53 13.87 12.86 -0.03
C ARG A 53 13.42 13.46 1.31
N CYS A 54 14.22 13.30 2.36
CA CYS A 54 13.93 13.87 3.67
C CYS A 54 13.97 15.41 3.65
N ALA A 55 14.83 16.02 2.84
CA ALA A 55 14.87 17.47 2.66
C ALA A 55 13.60 18.00 1.96
N ILE A 56 13.18 17.36 0.86
CA ILE A 56 11.95 17.73 0.13
C ILE A 56 10.72 17.61 1.04
N LEU A 57 10.60 16.51 1.81
CA LEU A 57 9.49 16.34 2.75
C LEU A 57 9.46 17.39 3.86
N LYS A 58 10.62 17.84 4.35
CA LYS A 58 10.72 18.93 5.32
C LYS A 58 10.28 20.26 4.70
N GLU A 59 10.69 20.54 3.47
CA GLU A 59 10.31 21.76 2.74
C GLU A 59 8.80 21.80 2.46
N LEU A 60 8.23 20.68 2.00
CA LEU A 60 6.79 20.53 1.79
C LEU A 60 6.01 20.70 3.09
N LYS A 61 6.47 20.09 4.19
CA LYS A 61 5.82 20.24 5.50
C LYS A 61 5.88 21.68 5.98
N LYS A 62 7.02 22.36 5.79
CA LYS A 62 7.20 23.77 6.15
C LYS A 62 6.24 24.66 5.37
N SER A 63 6.15 24.45 4.05
CA SER A 63 5.23 25.20 3.16
C SER A 63 3.76 24.94 3.49
N LEU A 64 3.41 23.68 3.79
CA LEU A 64 2.04 23.29 4.18
C LEU A 64 1.66 23.76 5.59
N SER A 65 2.64 24.10 6.42
CA SER A 65 2.44 24.66 7.76
C SER A 65 2.33 26.18 7.75
N SER A 66 2.99 26.88 6.83
CA SER A 66 2.91 28.33 6.70
C SER A 66 1.62 28.83 6.06
N ASP A 67 1.01 28.06 5.14
CA ASP A 67 -0.16 28.51 4.35
C ASP A 67 -1.52 28.06 4.87
N ARG A 68 -1.59 27.44 6.06
CA ARG A 68 -2.89 27.10 6.67
C ARG A 68 -3.51 28.36 7.26
N LYS A 69 -4.22 29.13 6.43
CA LYS A 69 -5.35 29.91 6.94
C LYS A 69 -6.28 28.92 7.66
N PRO A 70 -6.69 29.17 8.92
CA PRO A 70 -7.66 28.33 9.59
C PRO A 70 -8.88 28.27 8.67
N LEU A 71 -9.23 27.05 8.24
CA LEU A 71 -10.41 26.82 7.43
C LEU A 71 -11.59 27.28 8.28
N ASN A 72 -12.12 28.47 7.97
CA ASN A 72 -13.25 29.03 8.71
C ASN A 72 -14.39 28.01 8.65
N SER A 73 -14.66 27.39 9.79
CA SER A 73 -15.72 26.41 9.99
C SER A 73 -17.12 26.97 9.66
N SER A 74 -17.25 28.29 9.51
CA SER A 74 -18.47 28.97 9.09
C SER A 74 -18.84 28.74 7.62
N LEU A 75 -17.89 28.40 6.73
CA LEU A 75 -18.22 28.05 5.34
C LEU A 75 -18.82 26.64 5.18
N PHE A 76 -18.80 25.83 6.26
CA PHE A 76 -19.50 24.55 6.32
C PHE A 76 -20.85 24.65 7.05
N SER A 77 -21.33 25.86 7.31
CA SER A 77 -22.73 26.04 7.71
C SER A 77 -23.61 25.82 6.47
N ILE A 78 -24.42 24.76 6.54
CA ILE A 78 -25.52 24.46 5.60
C ILE A 78 -25.07 23.91 4.23
N PHE A 79 -24.17 22.93 4.21
CA PHE A 79 -24.34 21.85 3.24
C PHE A 79 -24.90 20.66 4.00
N SER A 80 -26.21 20.44 3.86
CA SER A 80 -26.81 19.15 4.15
C SER A 80 -26.18 18.14 3.19
N TYR A 81 -25.02 17.59 3.56
CA TYR A 81 -24.40 16.45 2.91
C TYR A 81 -25.27 15.21 3.17
N ILE A 82 -26.50 15.25 2.66
CA ILE A 82 -27.39 14.10 2.60
C ILE A 82 -26.86 13.31 1.41
N SER A 83 -25.89 12.44 1.68
CA SER A 83 -25.51 11.41 0.72
C SER A 83 -26.74 10.57 0.42
N VAL A 84 -27.12 10.49 -0.85
CA VAL A 84 -28.10 9.51 -1.33
C VAL A 84 -27.47 8.12 -1.23
N LEU A 85 -28.21 7.14 -0.72
CA LEU A 85 -27.74 5.76 -0.59
C LEU A 85 -27.46 5.19 -1.99
N LEU A 86 -26.19 4.91 -2.30
CA LEU A 86 -25.83 4.21 -3.53
C LEU A 86 -26.20 2.73 -3.40
N GLU A 87 -27.01 2.23 -4.34
CA GLU A 87 -27.51 0.84 -4.34
C GLU A 87 -26.38 -0.20 -4.46
N SER A 88 -25.25 0.18 -5.04
CA SER A 88 -24.02 -0.58 -4.97
C SER A 88 -22.85 0.36 -4.77
N GLY A 89 -22.16 0.21 -3.66
CA GLY A 89 -20.79 0.67 -3.61
C GLY A 89 -19.89 -0.08 -4.60
N VAL A 90 -18.61 0.29 -4.63
CA VAL A 90 -17.53 -0.54 -5.20
C VAL A 90 -17.32 -1.78 -4.31
N THR A 91 -18.35 -2.62 -4.19
CA THR A 91 -18.32 -3.84 -3.39
C THR A 91 -17.85 -5.00 -4.25
N VAL A 92 -16.85 -5.70 -3.74
CA VAL A 92 -16.40 -6.98 -4.29
C VAL A 92 -17.54 -8.00 -4.14
N PRO A 93 -17.80 -8.85 -5.14
CA PRO A 93 -18.79 -9.93 -5.01
C PRO A 93 -18.59 -10.73 -3.73
N GLY A 94 -19.68 -10.96 -2.99
CA GLY A 94 -19.72 -11.91 -1.88
C GLY A 94 -19.66 -11.35 -0.46
N HIS A 95 -19.64 -10.04 -0.22
CA HIS A 95 -19.46 -9.55 1.15
C HIS A 95 -20.74 -9.31 1.97
N LYS A 96 -21.89 -8.85 1.40
CA LYS A 96 -23.08 -8.55 2.24
C LYS A 96 -24.42 -8.46 1.48
N ARG A 97 -24.89 -9.53 0.82
CA ARG A 97 -26.29 -9.63 0.35
C ARG A 97 -26.73 -11.09 0.44
N ASN A 98 -27.98 -11.33 0.81
CA ASN A 98 -28.59 -12.66 0.98
C ASN A 98 -28.79 -13.40 -0.36
N CYS A 99 -27.79 -13.37 -1.24
CA CYS A 99 -27.84 -13.93 -2.58
C CYS A 99 -26.53 -14.64 -2.91
N THR A 100 -26.60 -15.62 -3.79
CA THR A 100 -25.42 -16.34 -4.26
C THR A 100 -24.51 -15.42 -5.09
N PRO A 101 -23.19 -15.69 -5.17
CA PRO A 101 -22.28 -14.92 -6.02
C PRO A 101 -22.64 -14.94 -7.51
N ALA A 102 -23.41 -15.93 -7.97
CA ALA A 102 -23.90 -16.02 -9.35
C ALA A 102 -25.10 -15.09 -9.57
N GLU A 103 -26.09 -15.11 -8.67
CA GLU A 103 -27.24 -14.18 -8.69
C GLU A 103 -26.78 -12.73 -8.59
N TRP A 104 -25.77 -12.46 -7.76
CA TRP A 104 -25.18 -11.12 -7.64
C TRP A 104 -24.55 -10.65 -8.94
N ARG A 105 -23.78 -11.51 -9.62
CA ARG A 105 -23.19 -11.18 -10.92
C ARG A 105 -24.25 -10.88 -11.97
N ASN A 106 -25.29 -11.71 -12.04
CA ASN A 106 -26.40 -11.48 -12.97
C ASN A 106 -27.12 -10.15 -12.68
N PHE A 107 -27.32 -9.79 -11.41
CA PHE A 107 -27.88 -8.49 -11.03
C PHE A 107 -26.97 -7.31 -11.43
N CYS A 108 -25.66 -7.41 -11.19
CA CYS A 108 -24.70 -6.39 -11.59
C CYS A 108 -24.66 -6.17 -13.11
N ILE A 109 -24.84 -7.22 -13.90
CA ILE A 109 -24.78 -7.15 -15.36
C ILE A 109 -26.10 -6.61 -15.94
N ASN A 110 -27.25 -7.07 -15.41
CA ASN A 110 -28.55 -6.84 -16.06
C ASN A 110 -29.38 -5.71 -15.44
N SER A 111 -29.12 -5.34 -14.18
CA SER A 111 -30.04 -4.47 -13.41
C SER A 111 -29.35 -3.28 -12.75
N LEU A 112 -28.03 -3.32 -12.60
CA LEU A 112 -27.29 -2.27 -11.91
C LEU A 112 -26.88 -1.15 -12.87
N LYS A 113 -27.38 0.06 -12.62
CA LYS A 113 -26.96 1.27 -13.33
C LYS A 113 -25.54 1.67 -12.96
N TYR A 114 -24.84 2.33 -13.89
CA TYR A 114 -23.49 2.86 -13.62
C TYR A 114 -23.50 3.81 -12.42
N ILE A 115 -22.38 3.87 -11.68
CA ILE A 115 -22.27 4.67 -10.45
C ILE A 115 -22.63 6.15 -10.68
N THR A 116 -22.35 6.66 -11.88
CA THR A 116 -22.69 8.02 -12.33
C THR A 116 -24.18 8.25 -12.52
N GLU A 117 -24.96 7.19 -12.73
CA GLU A 117 -26.41 7.21 -13.00
C GLU A 117 -27.25 6.76 -11.78
N GLN A 118 -26.59 6.33 -10.70
CA GLN A 118 -27.25 5.93 -9.45
C GLN A 118 -27.84 7.11 -8.66
N PRO A 119 -27.17 8.27 -8.52
CA PRO A 119 -27.80 9.43 -7.88
C PRO A 119 -28.69 10.19 -8.87
N SER A 120 -29.82 10.71 -8.40
CA SER A 120 -30.71 11.55 -9.21
C SER A 120 -30.06 12.86 -9.66
N ASP A 121 -29.01 13.31 -8.96
CA ASP A 121 -28.25 14.51 -9.28
C ASP A 121 -26.75 14.28 -9.00
N LEU A 122 -25.91 14.70 -9.94
CA LEU A 122 -24.45 14.55 -9.90
C LEU A 122 -23.83 15.24 -8.69
N LYS A 123 -24.46 16.29 -8.14
CA LYS A 123 -24.00 16.98 -6.93
C LYS A 123 -23.89 16.08 -5.70
N TYR A 124 -24.64 14.98 -5.67
CA TYR A 124 -24.61 14.00 -4.58
C TYR A 124 -23.64 12.84 -4.81
N LEU A 125 -23.07 12.70 -6.02
CA LEU A 125 -22.17 11.59 -6.34
C LEU A 125 -20.94 11.57 -5.43
N ILE A 126 -20.26 12.72 -5.31
CA ILE A 126 -19.03 12.83 -4.52
C ILE A 126 -19.31 12.65 -3.02
N PRO A 127 -20.30 13.35 -2.41
CA PRO A 127 -20.70 13.09 -1.03
C PRO A 127 -21.06 11.62 -0.77
N SER A 128 -21.82 10.98 -1.67
CA SER A 128 -22.24 9.59 -1.51
C SER A 128 -21.08 8.60 -1.61
N LEU A 129 -20.13 8.83 -2.52
CA LEU A 129 -18.94 8.00 -2.65
C LEU A 129 -18.02 8.13 -1.42
N ILE A 130 -17.86 9.35 -0.90
CA ILE A 130 -17.10 9.61 0.32
C ILE A 130 -17.76 8.92 1.50
N THR A 131 -19.07 9.13 1.75
CA THR A 131 -19.81 8.50 2.85
C THR A 131 -19.75 6.98 2.79
N LEU A 132 -19.83 6.39 1.60
CA LEU A 132 -19.73 4.95 1.41
C LEU A 132 -18.32 4.43 1.73
N ASN A 133 -17.27 5.11 1.24
CA ASN A 133 -15.88 4.73 1.48
C ASN A 133 -15.52 4.87 2.96
N THR A 134 -15.97 5.94 3.62
CA THR A 134 -15.77 6.12 5.07
C THR A 134 -16.51 5.05 5.86
N LYS A 135 -17.77 4.73 5.52
CA LYS A 135 -18.52 3.63 6.15
C LYS A 135 -17.82 2.28 5.98
N ARG A 136 -17.22 2.01 4.81
CA ARG A 136 -16.45 0.78 4.57
C ARG A 136 -15.20 0.73 5.45
N LEU A 137 -14.42 1.81 5.51
CA LEU A 137 -13.25 1.90 6.39
C LEU A 137 -13.63 1.72 7.85
N LEU A 138 -14.72 2.37 8.30
CA LEU A 138 -15.21 2.27 9.67
C LEU A 138 -15.62 0.83 10.02
N ASN A 139 -16.29 0.10 9.10
CA ASN A 139 -16.58 -1.33 9.30
C ASN A 139 -15.31 -2.19 9.40
N ILE A 140 -14.26 -1.89 8.62
CA ILE A 140 -12.98 -2.61 8.70
C ILE A 140 -12.33 -2.37 10.07
N TYR A 141 -12.27 -1.13 10.52
CA TYR A 141 -11.71 -0.78 11.83
C TYR A 141 -12.57 -1.28 13.01
N GLU A 142 -13.90 -1.30 12.86
CA GLU A 142 -14.80 -1.84 13.88
C GLU A 142 -14.70 -3.38 13.97
N PHE A 143 -14.42 -4.06 12.86
CA PHE A 143 -14.11 -5.49 12.83
C PHE A 143 -12.78 -5.78 13.57
N GLU A 144 -11.74 -4.97 13.34
CA GLU A 144 -10.46 -5.09 14.05
C GLU A 144 -10.63 -4.89 15.57
N LEU A 145 -11.49 -3.96 16.00
CA LEU A 145 -11.79 -3.73 17.42
C LEU A 145 -12.63 -4.84 18.07
N LYS A 146 -13.52 -5.50 17.32
CA LYS A 146 -14.30 -6.64 17.84
C LYS A 146 -13.44 -7.90 18.00
N THR A 147 -12.44 -8.10 17.13
CA THR A 147 -11.50 -9.23 17.26
C THR A 147 -10.53 -9.11 18.44
N THR A 148 -10.41 -7.94 19.08
CA THR A 148 -9.54 -7.72 20.24
C THR A 148 -10.27 -7.68 21.59
N ASN A 149 -11.61 -7.78 21.61
CA ASN A 149 -12.42 -7.52 22.81
C ASN A 149 -13.01 -8.76 23.51
N ASP A 150 -12.53 -9.97 23.21
CA ASP A 150 -12.92 -11.18 23.97
C ASP A 150 -12.25 -11.33 25.35
N LEU A 151 -11.52 -10.32 25.82
CA LEU A 151 -11.19 -10.16 27.23
C LEU A 151 -11.61 -8.78 27.72
N THR A 152 -12.88 -8.62 28.08
CA THR A 152 -13.34 -7.96 29.32
C THR A 152 -14.85 -7.76 29.30
N LYS A 153 -15.60 -8.73 29.83
CA LYS A 153 -16.86 -8.44 30.53
C LYS A 153 -16.53 -8.28 32.00
N SER A 154 -16.72 -7.08 32.56
CA SER A 154 -17.15 -6.88 33.96
C SER A 154 -17.39 -5.39 34.26
N LYS A 155 -18.63 -5.09 34.69
CA LYS A 155 -19.11 -3.96 35.53
C LYS A 155 -18.96 -2.54 34.94
N ILE A 156 -20.01 -1.82 34.53
CA ILE A 156 -21.26 -1.38 35.23
C ILE A 156 -21.00 -0.85 36.64
N VAL A 157 -21.13 0.48 36.79
CA VAL A 157 -21.69 1.34 37.89
C VAL A 157 -21.05 2.73 37.66
N GLN A 158 -21.69 3.76 37.08
CA GLN A 158 -22.83 4.59 37.53
C GLN A 158 -22.46 5.60 38.64
N GLY A 159 -22.76 6.89 38.41
CA GLY A 159 -22.75 8.00 39.37
C GLY A 159 -21.57 8.97 39.15
N GLU A 160 -21.74 10.09 38.45
CA GLU A 160 -22.33 11.37 38.89
C GLU A 160 -21.38 12.26 39.71
N ILE A 161 -21.36 13.56 39.35
CA ILE A 161 -21.04 14.74 40.19
C ILE A 161 -19.52 15.02 40.39
N GLU A 162 -18.94 16.21 40.21
CA GLU A 162 -19.46 17.54 39.92
C GLU A 162 -18.34 18.49 39.45
N LYS A 163 -18.80 19.64 38.95
CA LYS A 163 -18.15 20.80 38.36
C LYS A 163 -17.03 21.41 39.21
N THR A 164 -15.95 21.77 38.53
CA THR A 164 -15.03 22.83 38.95
C THR A 164 -15.69 24.19 38.74
N ASN A 165 -15.74 25.00 39.80
CA ASN A 165 -15.73 26.47 39.73
C ASN A 165 -15.56 27.05 41.15
N SER A 166 -14.43 27.68 41.44
CA SER A 166 -14.32 29.15 41.43
C SER A 166 -13.04 29.60 42.14
N LYS A 167 -12.53 30.72 41.64
CA LYS A 167 -11.38 31.47 42.12
C LYS A 167 -11.72 32.11 43.47
N GLN A 168 -10.75 32.14 44.40
CA GLN A 168 -10.48 33.39 45.12
C GLN A 168 -9.05 33.44 45.67
N SER A 169 -8.30 34.37 45.08
CA SER A 169 -7.15 35.04 45.66
C SER A 169 -7.63 35.89 46.84
N ASN A 170 -6.91 35.85 47.96
CA ASN A 170 -6.49 37.05 48.68
C ASN A 170 -5.43 36.73 49.75
N ASN A 171 -4.38 37.55 49.76
CA ASN A 171 -3.26 37.55 50.70
C ASN A 171 -3.70 37.87 52.12
N PHE A 172 -3.07 37.26 53.14
CA PHE A 172 -2.55 37.93 54.35
C PHE A 172 -1.57 36.98 55.09
N LYS A 173 -0.35 37.45 55.36
CA LYS A 173 0.57 36.94 56.41
C LYS A 173 0.65 38.01 57.50
N PRO A 174 1.22 37.74 58.70
CA PRO A 174 1.05 36.59 59.58
C PRO A 174 0.72 37.06 61.03
N ILE A 175 0.09 36.23 61.86
CA ILE A 175 0.08 36.46 63.32
C ILE A 175 0.44 35.15 64.01
N ILE A 176 1.62 35.14 64.62
CA ILE A 176 2.08 34.11 65.55
C ILE A 176 1.26 34.29 66.84
N LYS A 177 0.43 33.30 67.17
CA LYS A 177 0.00 33.02 68.55
C LYS A 177 0.22 31.55 68.82
N SER A 178 0.98 31.33 69.89
CA SER A 178 1.43 30.08 70.50
C SER A 178 0.37 28.97 70.56
N LEU A 179 0.68 27.80 69.99
CA LEU A 179 -0.02 26.54 70.27
C LEU A 179 0.97 25.38 70.51
N SER A 180 0.51 24.45 71.34
CA SER A 180 1.20 23.39 72.06
C SER A 180 1.82 22.27 71.20
N LYS A 181 2.79 21.56 71.79
CA LYS A 181 3.63 20.51 71.19
C LYS A 181 2.91 19.31 70.56
N ASP A 182 1.62 19.13 70.79
CA ASP A 182 0.90 17.93 70.34
C ASP A 182 0.27 18.05 68.93
N GLU A 183 0.25 19.24 68.31
CA GLU A 183 -0.27 19.42 66.94
C GLU A 183 0.82 19.31 65.84
N VAL A 184 2.10 19.46 66.22
CA VAL A 184 3.23 19.48 65.27
C VAL A 184 3.55 18.09 64.71
N GLU A 185 3.21 17.02 65.44
CA GLU A 185 3.50 15.66 65.02
C GLU A 185 2.49 15.09 64.01
N ASN A 186 1.27 15.63 63.96
CA ASN A 186 0.25 15.22 62.99
C ASN A 186 0.41 15.92 61.63
N ILE A 187 0.79 17.20 61.60
CA ILE A 187 0.97 17.96 60.36
C ILE A 187 2.19 17.47 59.57
N SER A 188 3.24 16.98 60.25
CA SER A 188 4.42 16.39 59.60
C SER A 188 4.10 15.08 58.87
N LYS A 189 3.28 14.21 59.47
CA LYS A 189 2.91 12.90 58.92
C LYS A 189 1.95 13.02 57.72
N GLU A 190 1.05 14.00 57.71
CA GLU A 190 0.18 14.27 56.56
C GLU A 190 0.93 14.84 55.34
N SER A 191 1.96 15.67 55.57
CA SER A 191 2.81 16.20 54.49
C SER A 191 3.71 15.13 53.84
N GLU A 192 4.16 14.15 54.63
CA GLU A 192 4.92 13.01 54.12
C GLU A 192 4.02 12.00 53.40
N ALA A 193 2.80 11.75 53.93
CA ALA A 193 1.83 10.87 53.29
C ALA A 193 1.39 11.40 51.92
N THR A 194 1.12 12.70 51.80
CA THR A 194 0.78 13.34 50.50
C THR A 194 1.94 13.29 49.51
N TYR A 195 3.19 13.45 49.96
CA TYR A 195 4.37 13.31 49.10
C TYR A 195 4.59 11.87 48.63
N ILE A 196 4.38 10.88 49.51
CA ILE A 196 4.44 9.46 49.16
C ILE A 196 3.34 9.10 48.15
N GLU A 197 2.13 9.63 48.33
CA GLU A 197 1.00 9.40 47.42
C GLU A 197 1.26 10.00 46.02
N GLU A 198 1.86 11.19 45.95
CA GLU A 198 2.30 11.80 44.68
C GLU A 198 3.40 10.98 43.98
N LEU A 199 4.36 10.44 44.74
CA LEU A 199 5.40 9.55 44.20
C LEU A 199 4.81 8.25 43.67
N VAL A 200 3.84 7.65 44.37
CA VAL A 200 3.15 6.43 43.93
C VAL A 200 2.38 6.69 42.64
N LEU A 201 1.70 7.84 42.53
CA LEU A 201 1.00 8.24 41.31
C LEU A 201 1.96 8.41 40.12
N LYS A 202 3.07 9.14 40.30
CA LYS A 202 4.12 9.27 39.26
C LYS A 202 4.70 7.94 38.84
N ASN A 203 4.91 7.01 39.77
CA ASN A 203 5.47 5.70 39.48
C ASN A 203 4.48 4.81 38.70
N ASN A 204 3.19 4.89 39.03
CA ASN A 204 2.12 4.24 38.28
C ASN A 204 1.98 4.82 36.87
N GLU A 205 2.11 6.14 36.72
CA GLU A 205 2.09 6.81 35.42
C GLU A 205 3.28 6.37 34.55
N LEU A 206 4.50 6.36 35.10
CA LEU A 206 5.70 5.84 34.45
C LEU A 206 5.54 4.38 34.00
N LYS A 207 4.95 3.53 34.85
CA LYS A 207 4.67 2.13 34.52
C LYS A 207 3.68 2.01 33.36
N SER A 208 2.65 2.87 33.34
CA SER A 208 1.67 2.92 32.24
C SER A 208 2.31 3.37 30.91
N LEU A 209 3.23 4.34 30.95
CA LEU A 209 3.97 4.83 29.79
C LEU A 209 4.92 3.77 29.25
N SER A 210 5.64 3.06 30.13
CA SER A 210 6.51 1.94 29.76
C SER A 210 5.74 0.81 29.08
N LEU A 211 4.56 0.45 29.60
CA LEU A 211 3.66 -0.54 28.99
C LEU A 211 3.18 -0.10 27.59
N LYS A 212 2.80 1.18 27.44
CA LYS A 212 2.41 1.75 26.13
C LYS A 212 3.59 1.74 25.15
N GLN A 213 4.79 2.06 25.60
CA GLN A 213 6.00 2.01 24.77
C GLN A 213 6.34 0.57 24.35
N HIS A 214 6.14 -0.40 25.24
CA HIS A 214 6.38 -1.79 24.91
C HIS A 214 5.38 -2.34 23.89
N SER A 215 4.11 -1.95 24.00
CA SER A 215 3.09 -2.35 23.01
C SER A 215 3.31 -1.69 21.64
N THR A 216 3.72 -0.42 21.60
CA THR A 216 4.08 0.25 20.33
C THR A 216 5.32 -0.38 19.70
N ASN A 217 6.35 -0.69 20.48
CA ASN A 217 7.55 -1.38 19.98
C ASN A 217 7.20 -2.77 19.43
N LYS A 218 6.36 -3.55 20.10
CA LYS A 218 5.90 -4.85 19.60
C LYS A 218 5.16 -4.73 18.26
N ASN A 219 4.29 -3.73 18.14
CA ASN A 219 3.60 -3.43 16.88
C ASN A 219 4.57 -2.99 15.78
N LEU A 220 5.58 -2.18 16.08
CA LEU A 220 6.61 -1.79 15.10
C LEU A 220 7.47 -2.97 14.67
N MET A 221 7.86 -3.85 15.60
CA MET A 221 8.61 -5.07 15.29
C MET A 221 7.84 -5.99 14.35
N SER A 222 6.55 -6.22 14.60
CA SER A 222 5.72 -7.03 13.69
C SER A 222 5.55 -6.38 12.29
N LYS A 223 5.57 -5.05 12.20
CA LYS A 223 5.57 -4.34 10.91
C LYS A 223 6.91 -4.45 10.19
N LEU A 224 8.02 -4.36 10.90
CA LEU A 224 9.36 -4.56 10.35
C LEU A 224 9.51 -5.98 9.80
N GLU A 225 9.09 -6.99 10.55
CA GLU A 225 9.13 -8.39 10.10
C GLU A 225 8.29 -8.61 8.82
N LYS A 226 7.12 -7.96 8.73
CA LYS A 226 6.30 -8.01 7.50
C LYS A 226 7.01 -7.36 6.31
N LEU A 227 7.63 -6.20 6.52
CA LEU A 227 8.38 -5.50 5.48
C LEU A 227 9.62 -6.28 5.03
N GLU A 228 10.34 -6.93 5.95
CA GLU A 228 11.48 -7.80 5.61
C GLU A 228 11.05 -8.98 4.75
N LYS A 229 9.92 -9.63 5.08
CA LYS A 229 9.34 -10.69 4.25
C LYS A 229 8.94 -10.17 2.86
N GLU A 230 8.36 -8.97 2.79
CA GLU A 230 7.97 -8.35 1.52
C GLU A 230 9.19 -8.02 0.65
N ILE A 231 10.25 -7.46 1.22
CA ILE A 231 11.53 -7.20 0.54
C ILE A 231 12.12 -8.51 0.03
N ALA A 232 12.16 -9.57 0.84
CA ALA A 232 12.70 -10.86 0.42
C ALA A 232 11.91 -11.48 -0.74
N VAL A 233 10.59 -11.27 -0.80
CA VAL A 233 9.76 -11.69 -1.94
C VAL A 233 10.07 -10.83 -3.17
N GLN A 234 10.20 -9.51 -3.00
CA GLN A 234 10.54 -8.59 -4.09
C GLN A 234 11.91 -8.92 -4.69
N GLU A 235 12.95 -9.14 -3.87
CA GLU A 235 14.29 -9.54 -4.31
C GLU A 235 14.27 -10.86 -5.09
N LYS A 236 13.52 -11.87 -4.61
CA LYS A 236 13.35 -13.13 -5.34
C LYS A 236 12.66 -12.92 -6.68
N SER A 237 11.66 -12.05 -6.75
CA SER A 237 10.96 -11.74 -7.99
C SER A 237 11.84 -10.98 -8.98
N LEU A 238 12.66 -10.03 -8.49
CA LEU A 238 13.66 -9.32 -9.27
C LEU A 238 14.70 -10.29 -9.82
N ASN A 239 15.23 -11.21 -9.01
CA ASN A 239 16.17 -12.23 -9.49
C ASN A 239 15.59 -13.15 -10.58
N ILE A 240 14.28 -13.36 -10.62
CA ILE A 240 13.61 -14.14 -11.68
C ILE A 240 13.46 -13.29 -12.95
N ILE A 241 13.10 -12.01 -12.79
CA ILE A 241 12.87 -11.08 -13.91
C ILE A 241 14.22 -10.66 -14.55
N ASP A 242 15.23 -10.40 -13.74
CA ASP A 242 16.56 -9.97 -14.15
C ASP A 242 17.45 -11.12 -14.60
N ASN A 243 16.97 -12.38 -14.49
CA ASN A 243 17.70 -13.52 -15.04
C ASN A 243 17.79 -13.38 -16.57
N PRO A 244 18.99 -13.06 -17.12
CA PRO A 244 19.13 -12.76 -18.54
C PRO A 244 18.83 -13.98 -19.42
N GLU A 245 18.95 -15.20 -18.88
CA GLU A 245 18.62 -16.43 -19.57
C GLU A 245 17.10 -16.58 -19.77
N ILE A 246 16.30 -16.24 -18.75
CA ILE A 246 14.84 -16.28 -18.82
C ILE A 246 14.35 -15.21 -19.79
N VAL A 247 14.91 -14.00 -19.69
CA VAL A 247 14.59 -12.89 -20.61
C VAL A 247 14.94 -13.26 -22.05
N ALA A 248 16.11 -13.87 -22.29
CA ALA A 248 16.49 -14.34 -23.62
C ALA A 248 15.56 -15.44 -24.15
N LYS A 249 15.17 -16.41 -23.30
CA LYS A 249 14.18 -17.45 -23.64
C LYS A 249 12.79 -16.88 -23.95
N LEU A 250 12.37 -15.84 -23.25
CA LEU A 250 11.11 -15.15 -23.53
C LEU A 250 11.20 -14.34 -24.82
N LYS A 251 12.30 -13.60 -25.03
CA LYS A 251 12.54 -12.82 -26.25
C LYS A 251 12.56 -13.71 -27.49
N THR A 252 13.29 -14.81 -27.45
CA THR A 252 13.28 -15.81 -28.55
C THR A 252 11.90 -16.39 -28.84
N LYS A 253 11.07 -16.64 -27.82
CA LYS A 253 9.67 -17.07 -28.03
C LYS A 253 8.80 -15.98 -28.65
N VAL A 254 9.00 -14.73 -28.25
CA VAL A 254 8.30 -13.56 -28.81
C VAL A 254 8.71 -13.35 -30.27
N ASP A 255 10.01 -13.42 -30.57
CA ASP A 255 10.56 -13.27 -31.92
C ASP A 255 10.11 -14.42 -32.85
N ALA A 256 9.93 -15.64 -32.32
CA ALA A 256 9.43 -16.79 -33.06
C ALA A 256 7.89 -16.81 -33.25
N ALA A 257 7.15 -15.99 -32.49
CA ALA A 257 5.69 -15.93 -32.56
C ALA A 257 5.14 -15.48 -33.94
N PRO A 258 5.63 -14.40 -34.58
CA PRO A 258 5.13 -13.96 -35.88
C PRO A 258 5.31 -15.03 -36.96
N ASP A 259 6.44 -15.74 -36.97
CA ASP A 259 6.68 -16.84 -37.90
C ASP A 259 5.71 -18.00 -37.68
N LYS A 260 5.42 -18.34 -36.42
CA LYS A 260 4.43 -19.37 -36.07
C LYS A 260 3.03 -18.96 -36.53
N ILE A 261 2.65 -17.70 -36.32
CA ILE A 261 1.36 -17.15 -36.77
C ILE A 261 1.28 -17.21 -38.30
N LYS A 262 2.34 -16.79 -39.01
CA LYS A 262 2.40 -16.83 -40.48
C LYS A 262 2.26 -18.25 -41.02
N ARG A 263 2.96 -19.22 -40.43
CA ARG A 263 2.84 -20.65 -40.79
C ARG A 263 1.43 -21.17 -40.58
N MET A 264 0.81 -20.80 -39.46
CA MET A 264 -0.55 -21.20 -39.15
C MET A 264 -1.54 -20.58 -40.15
N ASN A 265 -1.42 -19.28 -40.43
CA ASN A 265 -2.26 -18.57 -41.40
C ASN A 265 -2.17 -19.20 -42.80
N ASN A 266 -0.98 -19.58 -43.24
CA ASN A 266 -0.79 -20.28 -44.51
C ASN A 266 -1.51 -21.64 -44.55
N LYS A 267 -1.52 -22.38 -43.43
CA LYS A 267 -2.28 -23.63 -43.32
C LYS A 267 -3.78 -23.37 -43.37
N TRP A 268 -4.27 -22.37 -42.66
CA TRP A 268 -5.69 -21.98 -42.68
C TRP A 268 -6.13 -21.58 -44.08
N ASN A 269 -5.37 -20.74 -44.78
CA ASN A 269 -5.66 -20.34 -46.15
C ASN A 269 -5.70 -21.54 -47.11
N LYS A 270 -4.82 -22.53 -46.92
CA LYS A 270 -4.84 -23.76 -47.71
C LYS A 270 -6.16 -24.51 -47.51
N TYR A 271 -6.57 -24.75 -46.27
CA TYR A 271 -7.83 -25.41 -45.97
C TYR A 271 -9.04 -24.61 -46.46
N GLU A 272 -9.01 -23.29 -46.33
CA GLU A 272 -10.08 -22.42 -46.82
C GLU A 272 -10.23 -22.52 -48.35
N ASN A 273 -9.12 -22.56 -49.08
CA ASN A 273 -9.12 -22.74 -50.53
C ASN A 273 -9.64 -24.12 -50.94
N GLU A 274 -9.22 -25.18 -50.23
CA GLU A 274 -9.73 -26.54 -50.46
C GLU A 274 -11.24 -26.63 -50.22
N GLN A 275 -11.75 -25.99 -49.16
CA GLN A 275 -13.19 -25.95 -48.87
C GLN A 275 -13.97 -25.16 -49.93
N LYS A 276 -13.45 -24.01 -50.36
CA LYS A 276 -14.06 -23.23 -51.45
C LYS A 276 -14.13 -24.04 -52.75
N LEU A 277 -13.09 -24.80 -53.06
CA LEU A 277 -13.06 -25.68 -54.22
C LEU A 277 -14.14 -26.75 -54.14
N ILE A 278 -14.24 -27.47 -53.01
CA ILE A 278 -15.28 -28.51 -52.81
C ILE A 278 -16.69 -27.92 -52.94
N ILE A 279 -16.95 -26.76 -52.34
CA ILE A 279 -18.24 -26.08 -52.43
C ILE A 279 -18.55 -25.71 -53.88
N SER A 280 -17.57 -25.19 -54.63
CA SER A 280 -17.76 -24.84 -56.05
C SER A 280 -18.10 -26.06 -56.90
N GLU A 281 -17.43 -27.20 -56.67
CA GLU A 281 -17.67 -28.44 -57.39
C GLU A 281 -19.06 -29.03 -57.06
N LEU A 282 -19.46 -29.01 -55.79
CA LEU A 282 -20.80 -29.43 -55.37
C LEU A 282 -21.88 -28.57 -56.01
N ASN A 283 -21.68 -27.26 -56.06
CA ASN A 283 -22.63 -26.33 -56.66
C ASN A 283 -22.73 -26.54 -58.19
N GLU A 284 -21.62 -26.81 -58.87
CA GLU A 284 -21.61 -27.17 -60.28
C GLU A 284 -22.37 -28.47 -60.55
N ARG A 285 -22.13 -29.51 -59.74
CA ARG A 285 -22.86 -30.79 -59.83
C ARG A 285 -24.36 -30.60 -59.59
N LEU A 286 -24.73 -29.76 -58.63
CA LEU A 286 -26.13 -29.45 -58.32
C LEU A 286 -26.80 -28.70 -59.48
N ASN A 287 -26.11 -27.72 -60.07
CA ASN A 287 -26.59 -27.02 -61.26
C ASN A 287 -26.77 -27.96 -62.46
N LYS A 288 -25.82 -28.87 -62.71
CA LYS A 288 -25.96 -29.90 -63.76
C LYS A 288 -27.19 -30.78 -63.52
N LYS A 289 -27.44 -31.20 -62.28
CA LYS A 289 -28.65 -31.96 -61.92
C LYS A 289 -29.93 -31.16 -62.16
N ARG A 290 -29.97 -29.89 -61.76
CA ARG A 290 -31.14 -29.00 -61.99
C ARG A 290 -31.44 -28.83 -63.48
N VAL A 291 -30.42 -28.61 -64.30
CA VAL A 291 -30.57 -28.50 -65.76
C VAL A 291 -31.07 -29.80 -66.36
N SER A 292 -30.54 -30.95 -65.93
CA SER A 292 -31.01 -32.27 -66.38
C SER A 292 -32.49 -32.49 -66.04
N ILE A 293 -32.92 -32.17 -64.82
CA ILE A 293 -34.33 -32.27 -64.42
C ILE A 293 -35.21 -31.37 -65.29
N LEU A 294 -34.80 -30.12 -65.56
CA LEU A 294 -35.53 -29.19 -66.41
C LEU A 294 -35.63 -29.63 -67.88
N LEU A 295 -34.71 -30.45 -68.38
CA LEU A 295 -34.75 -31.00 -69.73
C LEU A 295 -35.64 -32.26 -69.85
N PHE A 296 -36.00 -32.87 -68.71
CA PHE A 296 -36.87 -34.06 -68.66
C PHE A 296 -38.35 -33.73 -68.44
N PHE A 297 -38.68 -32.47 -68.12
CA PHE A 297 -40.05 -31.94 -68.06
C PHE A 297 -40.34 -31.10 -69.31
#